data_AF-A0AAP0NPN2-F1
#
_entry.id   AF-A0AAP0NPN2-F1
#
_cell.length_a   1.000
_cell.length_b   1.000
_cell.length_c   1.000
_cell.angle_alpha   90.00
_cell.angle_beta   90.00
_cell.angle_gamma   90.00
#
_symmetry.space_group_name_H-M   'P 1'
#
loop_
_entity.id
_entity.type
_entity.pdbx_description
1 polymer ?
#
loop_
_entity_poly.entity_id
_entity_poly.type
_entity_poly.pdbx_seq_one_letter_code
_entity_poly.pdbx_strand_id
1 'polypeptide(L)'
;MTKVFKRWMIPEGYCWKSVPPHQKDQYWRQWKIFFRWDDALPEDLVRAAYDRLAGTRYTALMHKLKKNRAQPVYVTDEAWRRYLQYWESEDFQARSRQATENRNTEVEGPGTGPRSTVVVPCHLRLPKKDWLVFFNI
;
A
#
# COMPACT_ATOMS: atom_id res chain seq x y z
N MET A 1 3.78 2.04 -11.26
CA MET A 1 2.71 1.52 -10.37
C MET A 1 1.63 2.55 -10.02
N THR A 2 1.93 3.71 -9.43
CA THR A 2 0.89 4.68 -9.01
C THR A 2 -0.01 5.19 -10.14
N LYS A 3 0.50 5.31 -11.37
CA LYS A 3 -0.30 5.66 -12.55
C LYS A 3 -1.44 4.65 -12.81
N VAL A 4 -1.19 3.36 -12.56
CA VAL A 4 -2.18 2.28 -12.72
C VAL A 4 -3.31 2.45 -11.69
N PHE A 5 -2.99 2.75 -10.43
CA PHE A 5 -4.00 2.97 -9.39
C PHE A 5 -4.89 4.18 -9.70
N LYS A 6 -4.28 5.31 -10.05
CA LYS A 6 -5.02 6.55 -10.35
C LYS A 6 -6.05 6.39 -11.45
N ARG A 7 -5.79 5.52 -12.44
CA ARG A 7 -6.69 5.29 -13.56
C ARG A 7 -7.97 4.54 -13.17
N TRP A 8 -7.92 3.71 -12.13
CA TRP A 8 -9.04 2.85 -11.72
C TRP A 8 -9.33 3.02 -10.24
N MET A 9 -9.51 4.26 -9.79
CA MET A 9 -9.96 4.54 -8.43
C MET A 9 -11.44 4.14 -8.28
N ILE A 10 -11.76 3.39 -7.22
CA ILE A 10 -13.11 2.87 -6.96
C ILE A 10 -13.62 3.35 -5.60
N PRO A 11 -14.95 3.44 -5.37
CA PRO A 11 -15.50 3.95 -4.13
C PRO A 11 -15.10 3.18 -2.86
N GLU A 12 -14.88 1.88 -2.99
CA GLU A 12 -14.44 0.99 -1.91
C GLU A 12 -12.91 1.08 -1.67
N GLY A 13 -12.20 1.87 -2.47
CA GLY A 13 -10.74 1.99 -2.49
C GLY A 13 -10.13 2.87 -1.40
N TYR A 14 -10.81 3.12 -0.28
CA TYR A 14 -10.24 3.97 0.79
C TYR A 14 -9.01 3.34 1.48
N CYS A 15 -8.82 2.01 1.38
CA CYS A 15 -7.58 1.33 1.78
C CYS A 15 -7.27 0.12 0.87
N TRP A 16 -6.00 -0.30 0.80
CA TRP A 16 -5.63 -1.45 -0.05
C TRP A 16 -6.36 -2.74 0.34
N LYS A 17 -6.69 -2.91 1.63
CA LYS A 17 -7.42 -4.08 2.12
C LYS A 17 -8.88 -4.10 1.64
N SER A 18 -9.52 -2.93 1.52
CA SER A 18 -10.92 -2.80 1.09
C SER A 18 -11.09 -2.88 -0.43
N VAL A 19 -10.01 -2.72 -1.21
CA VAL A 19 -10.04 -2.96 -2.66
C VAL A 19 -10.45 -4.43 -2.92
N PRO A 20 -11.55 -4.67 -3.67
CA PRO A 20 -12.02 -6.01 -4.00
C PRO A 20 -10.97 -6.83 -4.79
N PRO A 21 -10.99 -8.17 -4.68
CA PRO A 21 -10.05 -9.04 -5.39
C PRO A 21 -10.02 -8.79 -6.90
N HIS A 22 -11.18 -8.68 -7.55
CA HIS A 22 -11.27 -8.43 -9.00
C HIS A 22 -10.56 -7.13 -9.41
N GLN A 23 -10.62 -6.08 -8.58
CA GLN A 23 -9.95 -4.81 -8.86
C GLN A 23 -8.44 -4.93 -8.66
N LYS A 24 -7.98 -5.70 -7.66
CA LYS A 24 -6.55 -6.03 -7.49
C LYS A 24 -6.01 -6.78 -8.71
N ASP A 25 -6.79 -7.71 -9.25
CA ASP A 25 -6.44 -8.43 -10.47
C ASP A 25 -6.39 -7.52 -11.70
N GLN A 26 -7.30 -6.55 -11.81
CA GLN A 26 -7.21 -5.54 -12.86
C GLN A 26 -5.92 -4.71 -12.74
N TYR A 27 -5.58 -4.24 -11.54
CA TYR A 27 -4.32 -3.53 -11.33
C TYR A 27 -3.11 -4.38 -11.68
N TRP A 28 -3.12 -5.66 -11.30
CA TRP A 28 -2.08 -6.63 -11.66
C TRP A 28 -1.95 -6.77 -13.18
N ARG A 29 -3.05 -7.06 -13.88
CA ARG A 29 -3.06 -7.18 -15.35
C ARG A 29 -2.52 -5.94 -16.04
N GLN A 30 -2.92 -4.76 -15.58
CA GLN A 30 -2.43 -3.50 -16.15
C GLN A 30 -0.94 -3.29 -15.85
N TRP A 31 -0.49 -3.64 -14.66
CA TRP A 31 0.94 -3.57 -14.33
C TRP A 31 1.79 -4.50 -15.21
N LYS A 32 1.30 -5.73 -15.49
CA LYS A 32 1.98 -6.69 -16.39
C LYS A 32 2.22 -6.15 -17.80
N ILE A 33 1.34 -5.29 -18.32
CA ILE A 33 1.51 -4.71 -19.66
C ILE A 33 2.78 -3.85 -19.73
N PHE A 34 3.13 -3.17 -18.64
CA PHE A 34 4.25 -2.24 -18.59
C PHE A 34 5.53 -2.88 -18.08
N PHE A 35 5.47 -4.10 -17.57
CA PHE A 35 6.57 -4.68 -16.81
C PHE A 35 6.82 -6.11 -17.24
N ARG A 36 8.06 -6.38 -17.64
CA ARG A 36 8.54 -7.72 -17.96
C ARG A 36 9.45 -8.19 -16.84
N TRP A 37 9.44 -9.48 -16.57
CA TRP A 37 10.35 -10.13 -15.64
C TRP A 37 10.90 -11.39 -16.31
N ASP A 38 11.90 -12.00 -15.69
CA ASP A 38 12.53 -13.23 -16.16
C ASP A 38 11.53 -14.39 -16.18
N ASP A 39 11.39 -15.08 -17.31
CA ASP A 39 10.49 -16.23 -17.47
C ASP A 39 10.85 -17.39 -16.54
N ALA A 40 12.06 -17.42 -15.98
CA ALA A 40 12.47 -18.37 -14.95
C ALA A 40 11.77 -18.12 -13.59
N LEU A 41 11.19 -16.94 -13.37
CA LEU A 41 10.48 -16.62 -12.13
C LEU A 41 8.99 -17.03 -12.22
N PRO A 42 8.51 -17.85 -11.27
CA PRO A 42 7.10 -18.22 -11.21
C PRO A 42 6.18 -17.00 -11.05
N GLU A 43 5.09 -16.92 -11.81
CA GLU A 43 4.17 -15.76 -11.80
C GLU A 43 3.57 -15.52 -10.40
N ASP A 44 3.31 -16.57 -9.64
CA ASP A 44 2.80 -16.52 -8.26
C ASP A 44 3.79 -15.83 -7.31
N LEU A 45 5.09 -16.07 -7.46
CA LEU A 45 6.12 -15.36 -6.69
C LEU A 45 6.14 -13.87 -7.03
N VAL A 46 6.09 -13.53 -8.32
CA VAL A 46 6.07 -12.14 -8.79
C VAL A 46 4.78 -11.45 -8.34
N ARG A 47 3.64 -12.14 -8.39
CA ARG A 47 2.35 -11.63 -7.91
C ARG A 47 2.40 -11.33 -6.42
N ALA A 48 2.94 -12.23 -5.60
CA ALA A 48 3.08 -12.02 -4.16
C ALA A 48 4.00 -10.82 -3.84
N ALA A 49 5.09 -10.66 -4.58
CA ALA A 49 5.97 -9.50 -4.46
C ALA A 49 5.26 -8.20 -4.86
N TYR A 50 4.52 -8.23 -5.97
CA TYR A 50 3.70 -7.12 -6.44
C TYR A 50 2.66 -6.71 -5.41
N ASP A 51 1.90 -7.65 -4.83
CA ASP A 51 0.82 -7.32 -3.89
C ASP A 51 1.35 -6.61 -2.62
N ARG A 52 2.55 -7.00 -2.15
CA ARG A 52 3.25 -6.31 -1.04
C ARG A 52 3.64 -4.88 -1.42
N LEU A 53 4.23 -4.70 -2.61
CA LEU A 53 4.64 -3.39 -3.11
C LEU A 53 3.43 -2.50 -3.39
N ALA A 54 2.40 -3.05 -4.01
CA ALA A 54 1.14 -2.41 -4.32
C ALA A 54 0.48 -1.89 -3.04
N GLY A 55 0.38 -2.71 -1.99
CA GLY A 55 -0.16 -2.28 -0.70
C GLY A 55 0.58 -1.08 -0.11
N THR A 56 1.90 -1.07 -0.17
CA THR A 56 2.72 0.04 0.33
C THR A 56 2.52 1.30 -0.52
N ARG A 57 2.56 1.18 -1.85
CA ARG A 57 2.42 2.32 -2.77
C ARG A 57 1.00 2.89 -2.77
N TYR A 58 -0.01 2.04 -2.62
CA TYR A 58 -1.41 2.43 -2.49
C TYR A 58 -1.64 3.19 -1.18
N THR A 59 -1.11 2.68 -0.06
CA THR A 59 -1.19 3.37 1.24
C THR A 59 -0.54 4.75 1.19
N ALA A 60 0.63 4.87 0.56
CA ALA A 60 1.29 6.16 0.36
C ALA A 60 0.46 7.12 -0.53
N LEU A 61 -0.21 6.60 -1.56
CA LEU A 61 -1.14 7.39 -2.39
C LEU A 61 -2.31 7.90 -1.56
N MET A 62 -2.98 7.03 -0.80
CA MET A 62 -4.13 7.41 0.04
C MET A 62 -3.73 8.44 1.11
N HIS A 63 -2.55 8.28 1.71
CA HIS A 63 -2.04 9.26 2.67
C HIS A 63 -1.85 10.65 2.04
N LYS A 64 -1.32 10.72 0.81
CA LYS A 64 -1.19 11.99 0.07
C LYS A 64 -2.55 12.62 -0.23
N LEU A 65 -3.52 11.82 -0.65
CA LEU A 65 -4.89 12.28 -0.89
C LEU A 65 -5.50 12.88 0.38
N LYS A 66 -5.42 12.14 1.49
CA LYS A 66 -5.92 12.59 2.79
C LYS A 66 -5.24 13.88 3.25
N LYS A 67 -3.91 13.99 3.10
CA LYS A 67 -3.15 15.17 3.52
C LYS A 67 -3.54 16.42 2.71
N ASN A 68 -3.73 16.27 1.41
CA ASN A 68 -4.04 17.40 0.53
C ASN A 68 -5.48 17.91 0.69
N ARG A 69 -6.40 17.06 1.20
CA ARG A 69 -7.83 17.38 1.41
C ARG A 69 -8.58 17.91 0.18
N ALA A 70 -7.99 17.80 -1.01
CA ALA A 70 -8.57 18.22 -2.27
C ALA A 70 -8.83 17.00 -3.15
N GLN A 71 -10.02 16.96 -3.75
CA GLN A 71 -10.39 15.92 -4.70
C GLN A 71 -9.53 16.01 -5.96
N PRO A 72 -8.77 14.96 -6.32
CA PRO A 72 -8.07 14.94 -7.60
C PRO A 72 -9.03 14.64 -8.75
N VAL A 73 -8.71 15.16 -9.94
CA VAL A 73 -9.46 14.94 -11.19
C VAL A 73 -9.69 13.46 -11.53
N TYR A 74 -8.80 12.57 -11.11
CA TYR A 74 -8.90 11.13 -11.40
C TYR A 74 -9.72 10.34 -10.37
N VAL A 75 -10.30 11.00 -9.36
CA VAL A 75 -11.19 10.37 -8.36
C VAL A 75 -12.60 10.87 -8.59
N THR A 76 -13.55 9.96 -8.78
CA THR A 76 -14.97 10.31 -8.94
C THR A 76 -15.54 10.91 -7.66
N ASP A 77 -16.57 11.76 -7.79
CA ASP A 77 -17.22 12.40 -6.63
C ASP A 77 -17.76 11.38 -5.62
N GLU A 78 -18.31 10.28 -6.12
CA GLU A 78 -18.77 9.17 -5.29
C GLU A 78 -17.63 8.55 -4.48
N ALA A 79 -16.52 8.22 -5.14
CA ALA A 79 -15.38 7.63 -4.47
C ALA A 79 -14.77 8.60 -3.45
N TRP A 80 -14.65 9.87 -3.82
CA TRP A 80 -14.16 10.90 -2.91
C TRP A 80 -15.02 11.04 -1.66
N ARG A 81 -16.35 11.07 -1.82
CA ARG A 81 -17.29 11.12 -0.70
C ARG A 81 -17.15 9.93 0.23
N ARG A 82 -17.02 8.71 -0.31
CA ARG A 82 -16.78 7.50 0.48
C ARG A 82 -15.45 7.56 1.24
N TYR A 83 -14.41 8.12 0.64
CA TYR A 83 -13.10 8.26 1.30
C TYR A 83 -13.16 9.24 2.45
N LEU A 84 -13.80 10.40 2.25
CA LEU A 84 -14.03 11.38 3.31
C LEU A 84 -14.84 10.77 4.46
N GLN A 85 -15.96 10.11 4.16
CA GLN A 85 -16.79 9.42 5.14
C GLN A 85 -15.97 8.42 5.97
N TYR A 86 -15.13 7.62 5.32
CA TYR A 86 -14.26 6.68 6.02
C TYR A 86 -13.21 7.38 6.89
N TRP A 87 -12.55 8.42 6.38
CA TRP A 87 -11.52 9.15 7.14
C TRP A 87 -12.09 9.97 8.30
N GLU A 88 -13.36 10.36 8.22
CA GLU A 88 -14.07 11.08 9.27
C GLU A 88 -14.70 10.14 10.30
N SER A 89 -14.85 8.85 9.98
CA SER A 89 -15.40 7.85 10.91
C SER A 89 -14.66 7.81 12.25
N GLU A 90 -15.42 7.66 13.33
CA GLU A 90 -14.86 7.62 14.70
C GLU A 90 -13.85 6.47 14.86
N ASP A 91 -14.14 5.30 14.29
CA ASP A 91 -13.23 4.15 14.30
C ASP A 91 -11.86 4.48 13.69
N PHE A 92 -11.86 5.16 12.54
CA PHE A 92 -10.62 5.55 11.88
C PHE A 92 -9.87 6.60 12.69
N GLN A 93 -10.57 7.62 13.19
CA GLN A 93 -9.97 8.68 14.00
C GLN A 93 -9.40 8.11 15.30
N ALA A 94 -10.11 7.22 15.99
CA ALA A 94 -9.66 6.57 17.22
C ALA A 94 -8.39 5.77 16.99
N ARG A 95 -8.34 4.94 15.93
CA ARG A 95 -7.11 4.21 15.55
C ARG A 95 -5.96 5.16 15.22
N SER A 96 -6.24 6.27 14.54
CA SER A 96 -5.22 7.27 14.19
C SER A 96 -4.70 8.01 15.43
N ARG A 97 -5.56 8.35 16.38
CA ARG A 97 -5.19 8.96 17.66
C ARG A 97 -4.34 8.00 18.49
N GLN A 98 -4.81 6.77 18.69
CA GLN A 98 -4.05 5.73 19.40
C GLN A 98 -2.67 5.49 18.78
N ALA A 99 -2.56 5.43 17.45
CA ALA A 99 -1.27 5.27 16.78
C ALA A 99 -0.33 6.47 16.99
N THR A 100 -0.90 7.68 17.15
CA THR A 100 -0.15 8.89 17.44
C THR A 100 0.30 8.91 18.90
N GLU A 101 -0.58 8.56 19.84
CA GLU A 101 -0.29 8.41 21.26
C GLU A 101 0.81 7.37 21.48
N ASN A 102 0.67 6.16 20.92
CA ASN A 102 1.67 5.10 21.03
C ASN A 102 3.07 5.53 20.54
N ARG A 103 3.12 6.42 19.54
CA ARG A 103 4.38 6.98 19.02
C ARG A 103 4.96 8.05 19.96
N ASN A 104 4.11 8.77 20.69
CA ASN A 104 4.50 9.86 21.58
C ASN A 104 4.77 9.40 23.02
N THR A 105 4.26 8.22 23.43
CA THR A 105 4.47 7.64 24.77
C THR A 105 5.76 6.84 24.89
N GLU A 106 6.63 6.81 23.86
CA GLU A 106 7.96 6.20 23.92
C GLU A 106 8.98 7.17 24.54
N VAL A 107 8.78 7.49 25.82
CA VAL A 107 9.77 8.18 26.67
C VAL A 107 9.86 7.31 27.94
N GLU A 108 11.04 6.75 28.23
CA GLU A 108 11.39 5.94 29.43
C GLU A 108 11.27 4.39 29.35
N GLY A 109 11.67 3.78 28.24
CA GLY A 109 12.05 2.36 28.22
C GLY A 109 13.47 2.19 27.67
N PRO A 110 14.31 1.29 28.20
CA PRO A 110 15.55 0.91 27.51
C PRO A 110 15.12 0.37 26.15
N GLY A 111 15.43 1.12 25.09
CA GLY A 111 14.89 0.95 23.74
C GLY A 111 14.70 -0.52 23.39
N THR A 112 13.44 -0.92 23.22
CA THR A 112 13.07 -2.32 23.11
C THR A 112 13.58 -2.90 21.81
N GLY A 113 14.80 -3.48 21.87
CA GLY A 113 15.20 -4.73 21.23
C GLY A 113 15.01 -4.91 19.72
N PRO A 114 15.55 -5.98 19.14
CA PRO A 114 15.44 -6.22 17.71
C PRO A 114 13.97 -6.43 17.34
N ARG A 115 13.52 -5.72 16.27
CA ARG A 115 12.32 -6.07 15.49
C ARG A 115 12.19 -7.58 15.50
N SER A 116 11.05 -8.12 15.95
CA SER A 116 10.76 -9.55 15.83
C SER A 116 10.92 -9.94 14.36
N THR A 117 12.10 -10.46 14.05
CA THR A 117 12.29 -11.25 12.87
C THR A 117 11.48 -12.49 13.15
N VAL A 118 10.28 -12.54 12.58
CA VAL A 118 9.98 -13.76 11.84
C VAL A 118 11.24 -14.00 11.01
N VAL A 119 12.01 -15.02 11.38
CA VAL A 119 13.16 -15.46 10.62
C VAL A 119 12.59 -16.06 9.35
N VAL A 120 12.15 -15.19 8.44
CA VAL A 120 12.08 -15.50 7.03
C VAL A 120 13.53 -15.83 6.68
N PRO A 121 13.82 -17.08 6.30
CA PRO A 121 15.19 -17.53 6.15
C PRO A 121 15.90 -16.64 5.13
N CYS A 122 17.20 -16.41 5.35
CA CYS A 122 17.98 -15.34 4.74
C CYS A 122 17.91 -15.32 3.19
N HIS A 123 17.68 -16.48 2.56
CA HIS A 123 17.53 -16.64 1.11
C HIS A 123 16.20 -16.09 0.54
N LEU A 124 15.19 -15.81 1.38
CA LEU A 124 13.90 -15.22 0.98
C LEU A 124 13.78 -13.72 1.30
N ARG A 125 14.83 -13.13 1.91
CA ARG A 125 14.85 -11.72 2.29
C ARG A 125 15.67 -10.95 1.27
N LEU A 126 15.11 -10.70 0.09
CA LEU A 126 15.75 -9.84 -0.90
C LEU A 126 16.00 -8.44 -0.28
N PRO A 127 17.26 -8.01 -0.11
CA PRO A 127 17.58 -6.72 0.47
C PRO A 127 17.02 -5.61 -0.42
N LYS A 128 16.59 -4.48 0.17
CA LYS A 128 15.94 -3.36 -0.54
C LYS A 128 16.69 -2.87 -1.79
N LYS A 129 18.01 -3.06 -1.84
CA LYS A 129 18.87 -2.78 -3.00
C LYS A 129 18.66 -3.73 -4.19
N ASP A 130 18.22 -4.96 -3.94
CA ASP A 130 17.95 -5.95 -4.98
C ASP A 130 16.56 -5.73 -5.62
N TRP A 131 15.65 -5.03 -4.92
CA TRP A 131 14.37 -4.59 -5.49
C TRP A 131 14.55 -3.51 -6.58
N LEU A 132 15.65 -2.75 -6.54
CA LEU A 132 16.01 -1.78 -7.60
C LEU A 132 16.47 -2.49 -8.88
N VAL A 133 16.89 -3.75 -8.78
CA VAL A 133 17.28 -4.57 -9.95
C VAL A 133 16.03 -5.14 -10.64
N PHE A 134 14.96 -5.39 -9.87
CA PHE A 134 13.68 -5.80 -10.43
C PHE A 134 12.91 -4.62 -11.01
N PHE A 135 12.76 -3.52 -10.26
CA PHE A 135 11.95 -2.37 -10.67
C PHE A 135 12.82 -1.16 -11.03
N ASN A 136 13.46 -1.22 -12.19
CA ASN A 136 14.08 -0.04 -12.79
C ASN A 136 12.96 0.87 -13.33
N ILE A 137 12.63 1.95 -12.61
CA ILE A 137 12.05 3.27 -12.99
C ILE A 137 11.81 4.08 -11.70
#